data_AF-K8E4H0-F1
#
_entry.id   AF-K8E4H0-F1
#
_cell.length_a   1.000
_cell.length_b   1.000
_cell.length_c   1.000
_cell.angle_alpha   90.00
_cell.angle_beta   90.00
_cell.angle_gamma   90.00
#
_symmetry.space_group_name_H-M   'P 1'
#
loop_
_entity.id
_entity.type
_entity.pdbx_description
1 polymer ?
#
loop_
_entity_poly.entity_id
_entity_poly.type
_entity_poly.pdbx_seq_one_letter_code
_entity_poly.pdbx_strand_id
1 'polypeptide(L)' 'MAKLNEDQQIALDWLKAQSESDNGDSPLSDIWYMCHLNSAFSIEKKISDSYSKLTKIQEFQVLQAFSEWGLRQDV' A
#
# COMPACT_ATOMS: atom_id res chain seq x y z
N MET A 1 -7.02 -16.53 -4.07
CA MET A 1 -6.96 -15.09 -3.77
C MET A 1 -8.23 -14.43 -4.27
N ALA A 2 -8.95 -13.71 -3.42
CA ALA A 2 -10.00 -12.83 -3.91
C ALA A 2 -9.35 -11.76 -4.81
N LYS A 3 -9.97 -11.46 -5.96
CA LYS A 3 -9.47 -10.41 -6.86
C LYS A 3 -9.59 -9.07 -6.13
N LEU A 4 -8.47 -8.35 -5.98
CA LEU A 4 -8.47 -6.98 -5.44
C LEU A 4 -9.34 -6.08 -6.32
N ASN A 5 -10.09 -5.18 -5.70
CA ASN A 5 -10.79 -4.13 -6.42
C ASN A 5 -9.84 -2.98 -6.81
N GLU A 6 -10.37 -1.98 -7.51
CA GLU A 6 -9.57 -0.85 -8.00
C GLU A 6 -8.87 -0.07 -6.87
N ASP A 7 -9.58 0.26 -5.79
CA ASP A 7 -9.02 1.02 -4.67
C ASP A 7 -7.91 0.23 -3.95
N GLN A 8 -8.10 -1.08 -3.79
CA GLN A 8 -7.08 -1.97 -3.22
C GLN A 8 -5.84 -2.08 -4.12
N GLN A 9 -6.04 -2.11 -5.44
CA GLN A 9 -4.95 -2.18 -6.40
C GLN A 9 -4.12 -0.90 -6.36
N ILE A 10 -4.77 0.28 -6.29
CA ILE A 10 -4.09 1.57 -6.16
C ILE A 10 -3.24 1.62 -4.89
N ALA A 11 -3.80 1.20 -3.74
CA ALA A 11 -3.06 1.18 -2.48
C ALA A 11 -1.87 0.20 -2.53
N LEU A 12 -2.07 -0.99 -3.10
CA LEU A 12 -1.01 -1.99 -3.26
C LEU A 12 0.12 -1.48 -4.18
N ASP A 13 -0.21 -0.87 -5.31
CA ASP A 13 0.79 -0.41 -6.27
C ASP A 13 1.59 0.78 -5.72
N TRP A 14 0.97 1.64 -4.90
CA TRP A 14 1.70 2.67 -4.17
C TRP A 14 2.71 2.08 -3.19
N LEU A 15 2.32 1.06 -2.40
CA LEU A 15 3.21 0.39 -1.46
C LEU A 15 4.42 -0.24 -2.15
N LYS A 16 4.21 -0.89 -3.31
CA LYS A 16 5.32 -1.45 -4.11
C LYS A 16 6.27 -0.36 -4.61
N ALA A 17 5.72 0.71 -5.20
CA ALA A 17 6.52 1.80 -5.74
C ALA A 17 7.35 2.50 -4.64
N GLN A 18 6.79 2.62 -3.43
CA GLN A 18 7.51 3.15 -2.27
C GLN A 18 8.65 2.21 -1.83
N SER A 19 8.37 0.90 -1.77
CA SER A 19 9.36 -0.12 -1.40
C SER A 19 10.52 -0.24 -2.40
N GLU A 20 10.25 0.01 -3.69
CA GLU A 20 11.26 0.04 -4.76
C GLU A 20 12.02 1.38 -4.85
N SER A 21 11.60 2.42 -4.12
CA SER A 21 12.28 3.72 -4.11
C SER A 21 13.48 3.73 -3.16
N ASP A 22 14.43 4.65 -3.35
CA ASP A 22 15.59 4.86 -2.45
C ASP A 22 15.22 5.20 -0.99
N ASN A 23 13.92 5.37 -0.68
CA ASN A 23 13.37 5.59 0.66
C ASN A 23 12.77 4.31 1.31
N GLY A 24 12.77 3.18 0.61
CA GLY A 24 12.20 1.90 1.05
C GLY A 24 13.15 1.12 1.95
N ASP A 25 13.35 1.55 3.20
CA ASP A 25 14.24 0.85 4.14
C ASP A 25 13.62 -0.45 4.70
N SER A 26 12.29 -0.52 4.80
CA SER A 26 11.56 -1.65 5.40
C SER A 26 10.08 -1.63 5.01
N PRO A 27 9.44 -2.77 4.75
CA PRO A 27 8.01 -2.85 4.44
C PRO A 27 7.13 -2.27 5.55
N LEU A 28 7.59 -2.25 6.80
CA LEU A 28 6.87 -1.59 7.89
C LEU A 28 6.97 -0.06 7.82
N SER A 29 8.09 0.47 7.34
CA SER A 29 8.27 1.90 7.08
C SER A 29 7.36 2.37 5.94
N ASP A 30 7.22 1.56 4.88
CA ASP A 30 6.33 1.87 3.75
C ASP A 30 4.86 2.00 4.18
N ILE A 31 4.40 1.06 5.02
CA ILE A 31 3.04 1.09 5.60
C ILE A 31 2.86 2.32 6.50
N TRP A 32 3.83 2.62 7.38
CA TRP A 32 3.78 3.79 8.24
C TRP A 32 3.74 5.08 7.42
N TYR A 33 4.55 5.17 6.37
CA TYR A 33 4.65 6.35 5.52
C TYR A 33 3.36 6.62 4.75
N MET A 34 2.71 5.57 4.21
CA MET A 34 1.38 5.70 3.60
C MET A 34 0.35 6.28 4.58
N CYS A 35 0.31 5.75 5.81
CA CYS A 35 -0.61 6.24 6.85
C CYS A 35 -0.33 7.71 7.21
N HIS A 36 0.96 8.04 7.35
CA HIS A 36 1.41 9.39 7.67
C HIS A 36 1.03 10.40 6.57
N LEU A 37 1.36 10.11 5.32
CA LEU A 37 1.06 11.01 4.19
C LEU A 37 -0.43 11.19 3.94
N ASN A 38 -1.23 10.12 4.11
CA ASN A 38 -2.68 10.22 4.01
C ASN A 38 -3.26 11.15 5.10
N SER A 39 -2.75 11.06 6.33
CA SER A 39 -3.16 11.96 7.42
C SER A 39 -2.72 13.41 7.21
N ALA A 40 -1.61 13.63 6.50
CA ALA A 40 -1.04 14.93 6.21
C ALA A 40 -1.54 15.57 4.90
N PHE A 41 -2.50 14.95 4.19
CA PHE A 41 -2.95 15.36 2.84
C PHE A 41 -1.81 15.60 1.84
N SER A 42 -0.68 14.93 2.04
CA SER A 42 0.56 15.15 1.29
C SER A 42 0.80 14.10 0.20
N ILE A 43 -0.19 13.24 -0.04
CA ILE A 43 -0.20 12.24 -1.11
C ILE A 43 -1.17 12.67 -2.22
N GLU A 44 -0.97 12.15 -3.43
CA GLU A 44 -1.88 12.42 -4.54
C GLU A 44 -3.33 12.08 -4.15
N LYS A 45 -4.25 12.99 -4.49
CA LYS A 45 -5.67 12.88 -4.11
C LYS A 45 -6.27 11.52 -4.46
N LYS A 46 -5.91 10.94 -5.61
CA LYS A 46 -6.40 9.63 -6.05
C LYS A 46 -6.01 8.53 -5.06
N ILE A 47 -4.79 8.54 -4.55
CA ILE A 47 -4.31 7.53 -3.61
C ILE A 47 -4.97 7.74 -2.24
N SER A 48 -5.10 8.99 -1.79
CA SER A 48 -5.80 9.32 -0.55
C SER A 48 -7.27 8.89 -0.59
N ASP A 49 -7.96 9.15 -1.69
CA ASP A 49 -9.35 8.76 -1.91
C ASP A 49 -9.50 7.23 -1.91
N SER A 50 -8.59 6.50 -2.57
CA SER A 50 -8.62 5.03 -2.61
C SER A 50 -8.34 4.41 -1.25
N TYR A 51 -7.35 4.92 -0.51
CA TYR A 51 -7.05 4.43 0.84
C TYR A 51 -8.21 4.66 1.80
N SER A 52 -8.84 5.85 1.74
CA SER A 52 -9.96 6.21 2.63
C SER A 52 -11.24 5.41 2.38
N LYS A 53 -11.37 4.75 1.23
CA LYS A 53 -12.52 3.89 0.88
C LYS A 53 -12.34 2.44 1.32
N LEU A 54 -11.15 2.04 1.74
CA LEU A 54 -10.90 0.67 2.15
C LEU A 54 -11.65 0.34 3.43
N THR A 55 -12.34 -0.78 3.42
CA THR A 55 -12.82 -1.43 4.65
C THR A 55 -11.66 -2.12 5.36
N LYS A 56 -11.79 -2.39 6.67
CA LYS A 56 -10.79 -3.15 7.44
C LYS A 56 -10.40 -4.48 6.78
N ILE A 57 -11.35 -5.20 6.19
CA ILE A 57 -11.07 -6.45 5.47
C ILE A 57 -10.21 -6.19 4.23
N GLN A 58 -10.49 -5.11 3.51
CA GLN A 58 -9.75 -4.74 2.30
C GLN A 58 -8.33 -4.25 2.63
N GLU A 59 -8.14 -3.57 3.77
CA GLU A 59 -6.81 -3.24 4.29
C GLU A 59 -5.98 -4.51 4.53
N PHE A 60 -6.55 -5.51 5.23
CA PHE A 60 -5.86 -6.80 5.42
C PHE A 60 -5.54 -7.51 4.10
N GLN A 61 -6.42 -7.43 3.11
CA GLN A 61 -6.19 -8.02 1.78
C GLN A 61 -5.06 -7.29 1.02
N VAL A 62 -4.95 -5.97 1.14
CA VAL A 62 -3.83 -5.19 0.59
C VAL A 62 -2.53 -5.59 1.29
N LEU A 63 -2.52 -5.69 2.63
CA LEU A 63 -1.35 -6.12 3.40
C LEU A 63 -0.92 -7.55 3.05
N GLN A 64 -1.88 -8.47 2.88
CA GLN A 64 -1.59 -9.83 2.42
C GLN A 64 -0.93 -9.82 1.04
N ALA A 65 -1.52 -9.11 0.08
CA ALA A 65 -0.97 -9.03 -1.28
C ALA A 65 0.40 -8.35 -1.33
N PHE A 66 0.62 -7.34 -0.48
CA PHE A 66 1.91 -6.65 -0.33
C PHE A 66 2.97 -7.58 0.27
N SER A 67 2.64 -8.30 1.34
CA SER A 67 3.53 -9.30 1.94
C SER A 67 3.89 -10.41 0.95
N GLU A 68 2.90 -10.95 0.22
CA GLU A 68 3.15 -11.96 -0.81
C GLU A 68 3.98 -11.45 -1.97
N TRP A 69 3.82 -10.18 -2.34
CA TRP A 69 4.67 -9.55 -3.35
C TRP A 69 6.11 -9.43 -2.84
N GLY A 70 6.33 -8.87 -1.64
CA GLY A 70 7.67 -8.69 -1.08
C GLY A 70 8.42 -10.03 -0.89
N LEU A 71 7.73 -11.06 -0.39
CA LEU A 71 8.29 -12.41 -0.23
C LEU A 71 8.66 -13.08 -1.57
N ARG A 72 8.09 -12.63 -2.70
CA ARG A 72 8.50 -13.09 -4.04
C ARG A 72 9.73 -12.36 -4.57
N GLN A 73 10.05 -11.18 -4.02
CA GLN A 73 11.23 -10.41 -4.39
C GLN A 73 12.50 -10.90 -3.66
N ASP A 74 12.37 -11.82 -2.69
CA ASP A 74 13.49 -12.46 -1.98
C ASP A 74 14.21 -13.52 -2.85
N VAL A 75 14.77 -13.07 -3.99
CA VAL A 75 15.86 -13.70 -4.77
C VAL A 75 16.80 -12.62 -5.30
#